data_AF-A0AAW2ZSL4-F1
#
_entry.id   AF-A0AAW2ZSL4-F1
#
_cell.length_a   1.000
_cell.length_b   1.000
_cell.length_c   1.000
_cell.angle_alpha   90.00
_cell.angle_beta   90.00
_cell.angle_gamma   90.00
#
_symmetry.space_group_name_H-M   'P 1'
#
loop_
_entity.id
_entity.type
_entity.pdbx_description
1 polymer ?
#
loop_
_entity_poly.entity_id
_entity_poly.type
_entity_poly.pdbx_seq_one_letter_code
_entity_poly.pdbx_strand_id
1 'polypeptide(L)'
;MKSLTQSKRFWVAISMAIFIICNAPIWWNTTGAYQTNLPHEKIENAADQYLETGMDISTCSLSLKIRVLLVGFSEETTIYGQNILTISPEKQSAVSNVINNNVAIQQVDDELNSLVGSNARGLYHLIVNNGPVSRLHIGKYRHLWVNLPQDRVQEAVGVVQFAYQTLSLNSIMQQPQVKTALDYRLTFSLLNQDPTTNLIQWDFPSLEKRFLNPILNKLKPLAEFKVDSQVLHYGNLPAKPVYNTNSNRYEINAEDMQYLLNANDFQFDSPAYNGTSLQFLLLLPSRSISPLHILDYKQQGPVQQNAFIVPRWGAVYVYNTVKTLQIAQGQEGKDAATHSSMTKSEDLNIMQVFIEQFRVLIGLPSSTDNEDVTVVPCTLDGVAEWEVDALIRIRTINHLTSALHSLRTLSKLVHQMPNVMVMEDVAELCDKSLANIEKSNVYCERNDYDGVLVYAKQAVSDSEHAFFHPSMLSLLYFPDSQKLAVYLPLVLPVTFTVLMAIVREVKLLRMKKKKNQ
;
A
#
# COMPACT_ATOMS: atom_id res chain seq x y z
N MET A 1 -79.54 3.59 25.01
CA MET A 1 -78.40 4.47 24.65
C MET A 1 -78.92 5.84 24.26
N LYS A 2 -78.72 6.89 25.08
CA LYS A 2 -79.09 8.28 24.73
C LYS A 2 -78.25 8.73 23.53
N SER A 3 -78.89 9.19 22.45
CA SER A 3 -78.18 9.68 21.28
C SER A 3 -77.37 10.92 21.65
N LEU A 4 -76.05 10.87 21.46
CA LEU A 4 -75.17 12.04 21.59
C LEU A 4 -75.71 13.17 20.71
N THR A 5 -75.88 14.37 21.29
CA THR A 5 -76.27 15.57 20.55
C THR A 5 -75.25 15.84 19.44
N GLN A 6 -75.73 16.30 18.28
CA GLN A 6 -74.94 16.45 17.06
C GLN A 6 -73.67 17.29 17.26
N SER A 7 -73.73 18.31 18.12
CA SER A 7 -72.57 19.12 18.53
C SER A 7 -71.47 18.28 19.21
N LYS A 8 -71.84 17.34 20.09
CA LYS A 8 -70.87 16.47 20.77
C LYS A 8 -70.18 15.49 19.81
N ARG A 9 -70.88 15.01 18.77
CA ARG A 9 -70.30 14.10 17.76
C ARG A 9 -69.25 14.80 16.90
N PHE A 10 -69.50 16.05 16.54
CA PHE A 10 -68.55 16.88 15.80
C PHE A 10 -67.27 17.12 16.62
N TRP A 11 -67.40 17.47 17.90
CA TRP A 11 -66.25 17.65 18.78
C TRP A 11 -65.45 16.36 19.01
N VAL A 12 -66.11 15.19 19.09
CA VAL A 12 -65.43 13.89 19.18
C VAL A 12 -64.63 13.56 17.91
N ALA A 13 -65.20 13.82 16.73
CA ALA A 13 -64.49 13.60 15.46
C ALA A 13 -63.27 14.52 15.32
N ILE A 14 -63.39 15.78 15.75
CA ILE A 14 -62.29 16.74 15.77
C ILE A 14 -61.22 16.34 16.78
N SER A 15 -61.58 15.92 18.00
CA SER A 15 -60.59 15.51 18.99
C SER A 15 -59.79 14.30 18.53
N MET A 16 -60.43 13.36 17.82
CA MET A 16 -59.76 12.19 17.25
C MET A 16 -58.85 12.54 16.06
N ALA A 17 -59.24 13.52 15.24
CA ALA A 17 -58.39 14.04 14.16
C ALA A 17 -57.15 14.75 14.72
N ILE A 18 -57.33 15.60 15.74
CA ILE A 18 -56.22 16.27 16.44
C ILE A 18 -55.28 15.23 17.05
N PHE A 19 -55.84 14.18 17.69
CA PHE A 19 -55.04 13.09 18.24
C PHE A 19 -54.17 12.42 17.18
N ILE A 20 -54.72 12.07 16.00
CA ILE A 20 -53.95 11.44 14.92
C ILE A 20 -52.87 12.39 14.39
N ILE A 21 -53.20 13.67 14.18
CA ILE A 21 -52.25 14.67 13.65
C ILE A 21 -51.11 14.93 14.63
N CYS A 22 -51.38 15.00 15.94
CA CYS A 22 -50.35 15.20 16.95
C CYS A 22 -49.47 13.95 17.17
N ASN A 23 -50.03 12.74 17.01
CA ASN A 23 -49.28 11.50 17.20
C ASN A 23 -48.49 11.06 15.96
N ALA A 24 -48.87 11.46 14.75
CA ALA A 24 -48.16 11.08 13.53
C ALA A 24 -46.67 11.51 13.51
N PRO A 25 -46.29 12.74 13.92
CA PRO A 25 -44.88 13.15 14.03
C PRO A 25 -44.12 12.37 15.10
N ILE A 26 -44.76 12.12 16.26
CA ILE A 26 -44.17 11.36 17.37
C ILE A 26 -43.90 9.93 16.94
N TRP A 27 -44.86 9.31 16.25
CA TRP A 27 -44.73 7.97 15.69
C TRP A 27 -43.62 7.92 14.63
N TRP A 28 -43.56 8.91 13.72
CA TRP A 28 -42.52 8.96 12.69
C TRP A 28 -41.13 8.98 13.30
N ASN A 29 -40.93 9.81 14.33
CA ASN A 29 -39.65 9.97 15.03
C ASN A 29 -39.28 8.74 15.87
N THR A 30 -40.24 8.15 16.59
CA THR A 30 -39.99 6.98 17.47
C THR A 30 -39.78 5.67 16.71
N THR A 31 -40.21 5.60 15.46
CA THR A 31 -40.01 4.43 14.58
C THR A 31 -38.88 4.65 13.57
N GLY A 32 -38.09 5.71 13.72
CA GLY A 32 -36.82 5.87 13.00
C GLY A 32 -35.79 4.86 13.49
N ALA A 33 -34.82 4.53 12.65
CA ALA A 33 -33.64 3.78 13.09
C ALA A 33 -32.84 4.64 14.07
N TYR A 34 -32.26 4.03 15.12
CA TYR A 34 -31.32 4.73 15.99
C TYR A 34 -30.09 5.13 15.17
N GLN A 35 -29.76 6.42 15.20
CA GLN A 35 -28.63 6.98 14.47
C GLN A 35 -27.84 7.88 15.41
N THR A 36 -26.56 7.54 15.58
CA THR A 36 -25.59 8.40 16.26
C THR A 36 -25.10 9.47 15.30
N ASN A 37 -24.90 10.69 15.79
CA ASN A 37 -24.35 11.77 14.97
C ASN A 37 -22.86 11.52 14.71
N LEU A 38 -22.49 11.35 13.45
CA LEU A 38 -21.08 11.36 13.06
C LEU A 38 -20.50 12.79 13.17
N PRO A 39 -19.19 12.93 13.43
CA PRO A 39 -18.51 14.21 13.50
C PRO A 39 -18.29 14.83 12.11
N HIS A 40 -19.36 15.03 11.35
CA HIS A 40 -19.35 15.46 9.94
C HIS A 40 -18.55 16.74 9.72
N GLU A 41 -18.75 17.76 10.57
CA GLU A 41 -18.02 19.03 10.47
C GLU A 41 -16.52 18.83 10.69
N LYS A 42 -16.12 18.00 11.66
CA LYS A 42 -14.70 17.68 11.89
C LYS A 42 -14.10 16.92 10.71
N ILE A 43 -14.85 15.96 10.14
CA ILE A 43 -14.41 15.17 8.99
C ILE A 43 -14.19 16.07 7.78
N GLU A 44 -15.17 16.91 7.43
CA GLU A 44 -15.01 17.81 6.28
C GLU A 44 -13.93 18.85 6.56
N ASN A 45 -13.86 19.47 7.74
CA ASN A 45 -12.77 20.41 8.07
C ASN A 45 -11.38 19.77 8.01
N ALA A 46 -11.20 18.57 8.59
CA ALA A 46 -9.91 17.87 8.55
C ALA A 46 -9.51 17.52 7.11
N ALA A 47 -10.50 17.16 6.30
CA ALA A 47 -10.25 16.69 4.96
C ALA A 47 -10.14 17.88 3.97
N ASP A 48 -10.82 19.00 4.21
CA ASP A 48 -10.72 20.27 3.46
C ASP A 48 -9.41 20.96 3.81
N GLN A 49 -8.98 20.93 5.07
CA GLN A 49 -7.62 21.30 5.47
C GLN A 49 -6.57 20.50 4.69
N TYR A 50 -6.86 19.24 4.31
CA TYR A 50 -5.99 18.42 3.47
C TYR A 50 -6.12 18.71 1.95
N LEU A 51 -7.24 19.28 1.47
CA LEU A 51 -7.47 19.57 0.03
C LEU A 51 -7.25 21.04 -0.35
N GLU A 52 -7.74 22.01 0.44
CA GLU A 52 -7.70 23.46 0.15
C GLU A 52 -6.29 24.07 0.27
N THR A 53 -5.44 23.45 1.08
CA THR A 53 -4.04 23.86 1.25
C THR A 53 -3.17 23.56 0.02
N GLY A 54 -3.73 22.99 -1.06
CA GLY A 54 -2.96 22.66 -2.26
C GLY A 54 -1.76 21.77 -1.95
N MET A 55 -1.91 20.88 -0.97
CA MET A 55 -0.84 20.01 -0.47
C MET A 55 -0.57 18.90 -1.48
N ASP A 56 0.14 19.24 -2.55
CA ASP A 56 0.97 18.30 -3.28
C ASP A 56 1.88 17.59 -2.27
N ILE A 57 1.51 16.41 -1.79
CA ILE A 57 2.44 15.38 -1.27
C ILE A 57 3.31 15.82 -0.04
N SER A 58 3.12 17.01 0.55
CA SER A 58 4.20 17.72 1.29
C SER A 58 3.89 18.22 2.72
N THR A 59 2.73 17.98 3.30
CA THR A 59 2.44 18.47 4.68
C THR A 59 2.59 17.44 5.77
N CYS A 60 2.82 16.18 5.38
CA CYS A 60 3.79 15.40 6.12
C CYS A 60 5.07 15.21 5.31
N SER A 61 5.69 16.33 4.90
CA SER A 61 7.09 16.30 4.46
C SER A 61 7.96 16.12 5.69
N LEU A 62 8.07 14.87 6.13
CA LEU A 62 9.20 14.44 6.94
C LEU A 62 10.47 14.95 6.25
N SER A 63 11.02 16.03 6.79
CA SER A 63 12.14 16.76 6.21
C SER A 63 13.37 15.87 6.19
N LEU A 64 13.97 15.76 5.00
CA LEU A 64 15.27 15.16 4.82
C LEU A 64 16.30 16.17 5.36
N LYS A 65 17.07 15.79 6.37
CA LYS A 65 18.15 16.61 6.91
C LYS A 65 19.48 16.06 6.42
N ILE A 66 20.23 16.84 5.65
CA ILE A 66 21.57 16.47 5.20
C ILE A 66 22.59 17.23 6.06
N ARG A 67 23.47 16.49 6.72
CA ARG A 67 24.66 17.02 7.39
C ARG A 67 25.85 16.85 6.46
N VAL A 68 26.58 17.94 6.23
CA VAL A 68 27.75 17.92 5.35
C VAL A 68 29.01 17.77 6.19
N LEU A 69 29.86 16.84 5.77
CA LEU A 69 31.15 16.51 6.38
C LEU A 69 32.24 16.78 5.35
N LEU A 70 33.05 17.82 5.60
CA LEU A 70 34.18 18.18 4.75
C LEU A 70 35.44 17.45 5.23
N VAL A 71 36.09 16.72 4.34
CA VAL A 71 37.28 15.90 4.65
C VAL A 71 38.44 16.31 3.72
N GLY A 72 39.55 16.75 4.32
CA GLY A 72 40.76 17.11 3.57
C GLY A 72 40.74 18.51 2.93
N PHE A 73 39.90 19.41 3.44
CA PHE A 73 39.81 20.83 3.04
C PHE A 73 40.31 21.75 4.15
N SER A 74 40.79 22.96 3.80
CA SER A 74 41.28 23.94 4.78
C SER A 74 40.16 24.50 5.66
N GLU A 75 40.47 24.88 6.90
CA GLU A 75 39.49 25.35 7.90
C GLU A 75 38.70 26.61 7.46
N GLU A 76 39.20 27.37 6.49
CA GLU A 76 38.54 28.57 5.95
C GLU A 76 37.44 28.28 4.92
N THR A 77 37.29 27.04 4.47
CA THR A 77 36.27 26.67 3.46
C THR A 77 34.88 26.59 4.10
N THR A 78 34.21 27.75 4.20
CA THR A 78 32.84 27.84 4.69
C THR A 78 31.85 27.66 3.54
N ILE A 79 31.14 26.53 3.54
CA ILE A 79 29.96 26.35 2.70
C ILE A 79 28.82 27.13 3.36
N TYR A 80 28.18 28.04 2.63
CA TYR A 80 26.99 28.73 3.13
C TYR A 80 25.75 27.87 2.83
N GLY A 81 25.21 27.19 3.85
CA GLY A 81 23.94 26.46 3.76
C GLY A 81 23.91 25.14 4.54
N GLN A 82 22.96 25.05 5.48
CA GLN A 82 22.57 23.91 6.35
C GLN A 82 23.68 23.21 7.19
N ASN A 83 23.35 22.90 8.45
CA ASN A 83 24.17 22.31 9.52
C ASN A 83 25.44 21.53 9.08
N ILE A 84 26.54 22.26 8.93
CA ILE A 84 27.88 21.70 8.69
C ILE A 84 28.42 21.20 10.02
N LEU A 85 28.89 19.95 10.06
CA LEU A 85 29.59 19.41 11.23
C LEU A 85 31.07 19.24 10.88
N THR A 86 31.92 19.97 11.57
CA THR A 86 33.37 19.77 11.51
C THR A 86 33.72 18.55 12.37
N ILE A 87 34.17 17.47 11.73
CA ILE A 87 34.64 16.26 12.44
C ILE A 87 36.04 16.52 13.01
N SER A 88 36.36 15.91 14.16
CA SER A 88 37.72 15.82 14.71
C SER A 88 38.76 15.38 13.65
N PRO A 89 39.97 15.97 13.62
CA PRO A 89 41.00 15.70 12.60
C PRO A 89 41.37 14.23 12.43
N GLU A 90 41.42 13.45 13.52
CA GLU A 90 41.76 12.02 13.50
C GLU A 90 40.77 11.18 12.69
N LYS A 91 39.47 11.49 12.80
CA LYS A 91 38.41 10.83 12.03
C LYS A 91 38.40 11.28 10.57
N GLN A 92 38.83 12.50 10.27
CA GLN A 92 38.95 12.97 8.89
C GLN A 92 39.99 12.17 8.11
N SER A 93 41.17 11.92 8.70
CA SER A 93 42.20 11.10 8.07
C SER A 93 41.74 9.66 7.85
N ALA A 94 41.02 9.07 8.81
CA ALA A 94 40.44 7.74 8.66
C ALA A 94 39.41 7.68 7.51
N VAL A 95 38.45 8.61 7.47
CA VAL A 95 37.42 8.66 6.41
C VAL A 95 38.02 8.89 5.03
N SER A 96 39.02 9.76 4.90
CA SER A 96 39.70 10.00 3.62
C SER A 96 40.42 8.75 3.12
N ASN A 97 41.07 8.00 4.01
CA ASN A 97 41.72 6.73 3.66
C ASN A 97 40.70 5.71 3.15
N VAL A 98 39.54 5.57 3.80
CA VAL A 98 38.49 4.63 3.37
C VAL A 98 37.99 4.95 1.96
N ILE A 99 37.72 6.23 1.66
CA ILE A 99 37.16 6.65 0.37
C ILE A 99 38.21 6.56 -0.76
N ASN A 100 39.47 6.85 -0.47
CA ASN A 100 40.55 6.88 -1.46
C ASN A 100 41.23 5.53 -1.68
N ASN A 101 41.12 4.60 -0.74
CA ASN A 101 41.59 3.24 -0.96
C ASN A 101 40.68 2.58 -2.00
N ASN A 102 41.26 2.00 -3.06
CA ASN A 102 40.54 1.32 -4.16
C ASN A 102 39.86 0.01 -3.70
N VAL A 103 38.91 0.13 -2.79
CA VAL A 103 38.14 -0.95 -2.18
C VAL A 103 36.76 -0.97 -2.83
N ALA A 104 36.06 -2.12 -2.80
CA ALA A 104 34.71 -2.21 -3.33
C ALA A 104 33.78 -1.20 -2.64
N ILE A 105 32.91 -0.55 -3.40
CA ILE A 105 31.99 0.53 -2.94
C ILE A 105 31.13 0.07 -1.74
N GLN A 106 30.81 -1.22 -1.64
CA GLN A 106 30.10 -1.80 -0.50
C GLN A 106 30.90 -1.74 0.81
N GLN A 107 32.20 -2.04 0.75
CA GLN A 107 33.08 -2.05 1.91
C GLN A 107 33.35 -0.61 2.40
N VAL A 108 33.40 0.36 1.47
CA VAL A 108 33.47 1.79 1.81
C VAL A 108 32.30 2.18 2.71
N ASP A 109 31.07 1.84 2.34
CA ASP A 109 29.88 2.18 3.13
C ASP A 109 29.83 1.46 4.49
N ASP A 110 30.22 0.17 4.54
CA ASP A 110 30.30 -0.58 5.80
C ASP A 110 31.35 0.03 6.76
N GLU A 111 32.50 0.45 6.25
CA GLU A 111 33.54 1.14 7.04
C GLU A 111 33.09 2.54 7.47
N LEU A 112 32.41 3.30 6.60
CA LEU A 112 31.84 4.60 6.94
C LEU A 112 30.81 4.49 8.06
N ASN A 113 29.96 3.46 8.05
CA ASN A 113 29.00 3.20 9.12
C ASN A 113 29.70 2.96 10.47
N SER A 114 30.87 2.31 10.48
CA SER A 114 31.65 2.12 11.71
C SER A 114 32.27 3.42 12.26
N LEU A 115 32.63 4.36 11.37
CA LEU A 115 33.34 5.60 11.73
C LEU A 115 32.40 6.75 12.09
N VAL A 116 31.32 6.89 11.33
CA VAL A 116 30.34 7.99 11.43
C VAL A 116 29.13 7.56 12.28
N GLY A 117 28.82 6.27 12.31
CA GLY A 117 27.69 5.69 13.05
C GLY A 117 26.38 5.72 12.27
N SER A 118 25.48 4.79 12.63
CA SER A 118 24.11 4.75 12.12
C SER A 118 23.27 5.91 12.69
N ASN A 119 22.55 6.59 11.82
CA ASN A 119 21.77 7.76 12.15
C ASN A 119 20.30 7.45 12.41
N ALA A 120 19.66 8.33 13.19
CA ALA A 120 18.21 8.45 13.22
C ALA A 120 17.63 8.63 11.81
N ARG A 121 16.42 8.11 11.60
CA ARG A 121 15.71 8.20 10.31
C ARG A 121 15.57 9.65 9.84
N GLY A 122 15.71 9.85 8.54
CA GLY A 122 15.65 11.18 7.93
C GLY A 122 16.91 12.04 8.10
N LEU A 123 17.95 11.55 8.79
CA LEU A 123 19.24 12.23 8.90
C LEU A 123 20.31 11.54 8.04
N TYR A 124 20.82 12.27 7.06
CA TYR A 124 21.80 11.80 6.09
C TYR A 124 23.13 12.51 6.28
N HIS A 125 24.23 11.80 6.10
CA HIS A 125 25.56 12.40 6.10
C HIS A 125 26.12 12.43 4.68
N LEU A 126 26.39 13.62 4.16
CA LEU A 126 27.10 13.82 2.91
C LEU A 126 28.56 14.09 3.21
N ILE A 127 29.44 13.19 2.79
CA ILE A 127 30.88 13.29 2.92
C ILE A 127 31.45 13.85 1.62
N VAL A 128 32.00 15.05 1.69
CA VAL A 128 32.73 15.65 0.59
C VAL A 128 34.21 15.47 0.91
N ASN A 129 34.90 14.67 0.10
CA ASN A 129 36.31 14.32 0.28
C ASN A 129 37.16 15.01 -0.79
N ASN A 130 38.36 15.45 -0.42
CA ASN A 130 39.30 16.03 -1.35
C ASN A 130 39.92 14.93 -2.23
N GLY A 131 39.68 15.00 -3.54
CA GLY A 131 40.14 13.98 -4.48
C GLY A 131 39.71 14.23 -5.92
N PRO A 132 40.02 13.31 -6.87
CA PRO A 132 39.56 13.41 -8.25
C PRO A 132 38.04 13.37 -8.30
N VAL A 133 37.43 14.16 -9.18
CA VAL A 133 35.96 14.25 -9.33
C VAL A 133 35.37 12.85 -9.50
N SER A 134 34.38 12.53 -8.69
CA SER A 134 33.65 11.26 -8.73
C SER A 134 32.14 11.50 -8.78
N ARG A 135 31.39 10.43 -9.08
CA ARG A 135 29.93 10.43 -9.03
C ARG A 135 29.45 10.54 -7.58
N LEU A 136 28.21 10.97 -7.40
CA LEU A 136 27.59 10.89 -6.08
C LEU A 136 27.30 9.43 -5.75
N HIS A 137 27.89 8.93 -4.67
CA HIS A 137 27.65 7.59 -4.17
C HIS A 137 26.61 7.62 -3.05
N ILE A 138 25.61 6.74 -3.11
CA ILE A 138 24.59 6.59 -2.07
C ILE A 138 24.74 5.23 -1.41
N GLY A 139 25.12 5.24 -0.14
CA GLY A 139 25.32 4.06 0.70
C GLY A 139 24.03 3.48 1.26
N LYS A 140 24.14 2.32 1.90
CA LYS A 140 23.06 1.58 2.55
C LYS A 140 22.62 2.25 3.86
N TYR A 141 23.54 2.83 4.64
CA TYR A 141 23.29 3.32 6.01
C TYR A 141 23.04 4.84 6.11
N ARG A 142 22.41 5.45 5.11
CA ARG A 142 22.16 6.92 5.01
C ARG A 142 23.43 7.76 4.86
N HIS A 143 24.49 7.17 4.35
CA HIS A 143 25.72 7.87 3.97
C HIS A 143 25.71 8.20 2.49
N LEU A 144 26.20 9.38 2.15
CA LEU A 144 26.47 9.81 0.79
C LEU A 144 27.91 10.26 0.75
N TRP A 145 28.61 10.01 -0.34
CA TRP A 145 29.95 10.55 -0.51
C TRP A 145 30.24 10.95 -1.95
N VAL A 146 31.09 11.95 -2.07
CA VAL A 146 31.60 12.45 -3.34
C VAL A 146 33.03 12.96 -3.13
N ASN A 147 33.87 12.74 -4.13
CA ASN A 147 35.18 13.36 -4.23
C ASN A 147 35.09 14.63 -5.08
N LEU A 148 35.58 15.75 -4.53
CA LEU A 148 35.72 17.03 -5.21
C LEU A 148 37.14 17.57 -4.99
N PRO A 149 37.79 18.17 -5.99
CA PRO A 149 39.08 18.82 -5.80
C PRO A 149 38.92 20.10 -4.97
N GLN A 150 40.00 20.52 -4.30
CA GLN A 150 40.05 21.71 -3.45
C GLN A 150 39.54 22.99 -4.13
N ASP A 151 39.75 23.14 -5.44
CA ASP A 151 39.32 24.32 -6.20
C ASP A 151 37.81 24.35 -6.49
N ARG A 152 37.10 23.22 -6.35
CA ARG A 152 35.67 23.06 -6.69
C ARG A 152 34.77 22.91 -5.46
N VAL A 153 35.23 23.23 -4.25
CA VAL A 153 34.43 23.09 -3.02
C VAL A 153 33.13 23.90 -3.06
N GLN A 154 33.09 25.02 -3.78
CA GLN A 154 31.87 25.81 -3.94
C GLN A 154 30.73 25.03 -4.62
N GLU A 155 31.05 24.02 -5.41
CA GLU A 155 30.06 23.15 -6.06
C GLU A 155 29.41 22.16 -5.09
N ALA A 156 29.96 21.99 -3.89
CA ALA A 156 29.36 21.15 -2.85
C ALA A 156 27.93 21.58 -2.51
N VAL A 157 27.60 22.88 -2.63
CA VAL A 157 26.21 23.38 -2.49
C VAL A 157 25.29 22.76 -3.54
N GLY A 158 25.76 22.69 -4.79
CA GLY A 158 25.06 22.03 -5.89
C GLY A 158 24.90 20.53 -5.65
N VAL A 159 25.94 19.87 -5.13
CA VAL A 159 25.87 18.44 -4.74
C VAL A 159 24.85 18.21 -3.63
N VAL A 160 24.78 19.06 -2.61
CA VAL A 160 23.78 18.95 -1.53
C VAL A 160 22.38 19.05 -2.10
N GLN A 161 22.14 20.04 -2.98
CA GLN A 161 20.84 20.23 -3.62
C GLN A 161 20.48 19.03 -4.50
N PHE A 162 21.45 18.51 -5.26
CA PHE A 162 21.28 17.33 -6.09
C PHE A 162 20.98 16.09 -5.27
N ALA A 163 21.75 15.83 -4.21
CA ALA A 163 21.53 14.75 -3.26
C ALA A 163 20.13 14.82 -2.63
N TYR A 164 19.69 16.03 -2.24
CA TYR A 164 18.35 16.25 -1.73
C TYR A 164 17.28 15.88 -2.76
N GLN A 165 17.45 16.29 -4.03
CA GLN A 165 16.54 15.93 -5.11
C GLN A 165 16.53 14.43 -5.40
N THR A 166 17.68 13.76 -5.38
CA THR A 166 17.79 12.30 -5.59
C THR A 166 17.15 11.50 -4.46
N LEU A 167 17.20 11.99 -3.22
CA LEU A 167 16.57 11.35 -2.06
C LEU A 167 15.10 11.78 -1.87
N SER A 168 14.66 12.80 -2.60
CA SER A 168 13.29 13.31 -2.55
C SER A 168 12.30 12.28 -3.11
N LEU A 169 11.04 12.40 -2.70
CA LEU A 169 9.99 11.44 -3.07
C LEU A 169 9.88 11.27 -4.59
N ASN A 170 9.91 12.38 -5.35
CA ASN A 170 9.63 12.43 -6.79
C ASN A 170 10.61 11.63 -7.66
N SER A 171 11.87 11.49 -7.24
CA SER A 171 12.90 10.75 -7.97
C SER A 171 12.90 9.25 -7.67
N ILE A 172 12.30 8.84 -6.56
CA ILE A 172 12.19 7.44 -6.12
C ILE A 172 10.86 6.82 -6.59
N MET A 173 9.93 7.62 -7.14
CA MET A 173 8.59 7.15 -7.48
C MET A 173 8.54 6.29 -8.75
N GLN A 174 8.08 5.05 -8.57
CA GLN A 174 7.21 4.40 -9.54
C GLN A 174 5.82 4.25 -8.91
N GLN A 175 4.75 4.31 -9.71
CA GLN A 175 3.41 3.99 -9.18
C GLN A 175 3.48 2.59 -8.58
N PRO A 176 3.19 2.42 -7.27
CA PRO A 176 3.27 1.12 -6.65
C PRO A 176 2.33 0.19 -7.41
N GLN A 177 2.85 -0.95 -7.85
CA GLN A 177 2.08 -1.93 -8.62
C GLN A 177 1.03 -2.64 -7.75
N VAL A 178 1.02 -2.34 -6.45
CA VAL A 178 0.19 -2.95 -5.41
C VAL A 178 -0.35 -1.86 -4.48
N LYS A 179 -1.60 -2.03 -4.02
CA LYS A 179 -2.19 -1.13 -3.00
C LYS A 179 -1.35 -1.18 -1.72
N THR A 180 -1.12 -0.02 -1.10
CA THR A 180 -0.48 0.04 0.22
C THR A 180 -1.41 -0.58 1.26
N ALA A 181 -0.90 -1.52 2.05
CA ALA A 181 -1.64 -2.25 3.08
C ALA A 181 -0.84 -2.35 4.38
N LEU A 182 -1.55 -2.64 5.47
CA LEU A 182 -0.94 -2.88 6.78
C LEU A 182 -0.39 -4.30 6.92
N ASP A 183 -1.00 -5.25 6.20
CA ASP A 183 -0.67 -6.67 6.25
C ASP A 183 -0.42 -7.22 4.84
N TYR A 184 0.71 -7.92 4.69
CA TYR A 184 1.12 -8.58 3.46
C TYR A 184 1.33 -10.08 3.68
N ARG A 185 0.82 -10.88 2.75
CA ARG A 185 1.07 -12.31 2.67
C ARG A 185 1.90 -12.59 1.42
N LEU A 186 3.11 -13.09 1.59
CA LEU A 186 4.05 -13.39 0.51
C LEU A 186 4.08 -14.90 0.30
N THR A 187 3.55 -15.39 -0.83
CA THR A 187 3.49 -16.82 -1.13
C THR A 187 4.48 -17.17 -2.23
N PHE A 188 5.47 -18.00 -1.90
CA PHE A 188 6.49 -18.48 -2.85
C PHE A 188 6.10 -19.87 -3.37
N SER A 189 5.87 -19.98 -4.67
CA SER A 189 5.38 -21.20 -5.32
C SER A 189 6.38 -21.72 -6.35
N LEU A 190 6.72 -23.01 -6.29
CA LEU A 190 7.58 -23.67 -7.26
C LEU A 190 6.70 -24.53 -8.12
N LEU A 191 6.51 -24.13 -9.36
CA LEU A 191 5.72 -24.87 -10.33
C LEU A 191 6.64 -25.70 -11.21
N ASN A 192 6.67 -26.99 -10.94
CA ASN A 192 7.41 -27.96 -11.73
C ASN A 192 6.50 -28.64 -12.75
N GLN A 193 6.74 -28.43 -14.04
CA GLN A 193 5.94 -29.02 -15.10
C GLN A 193 6.14 -30.53 -15.24
N ASP A 194 7.35 -31.03 -14.96
CA ASP A 194 7.68 -32.45 -15.11
C ASP A 194 8.64 -32.92 -14.01
N PRO A 195 8.10 -33.44 -12.89
CA PRO A 195 8.92 -33.95 -11.80
C PRO A 195 9.66 -35.24 -12.16
N THR A 196 9.30 -35.94 -13.24
CA THR A 196 9.93 -37.21 -13.61
C THR A 196 11.32 -37.00 -14.19
N THR A 197 11.54 -35.88 -14.88
CA THR A 197 12.81 -35.56 -15.52
C THR A 197 13.70 -34.67 -14.65
N ASN A 198 13.12 -33.71 -13.92
CA ASN A 198 13.84 -32.78 -13.06
C ASN A 198 13.11 -32.59 -11.73
N LEU A 199 13.47 -33.37 -10.71
CA LEU A 199 12.98 -33.14 -9.35
C LEU A 199 13.96 -32.25 -8.58
N ILE A 200 13.60 -30.98 -8.41
CA ILE A 200 14.36 -30.01 -7.62
C ILE A 200 13.82 -30.02 -6.18
N GLN A 201 14.71 -30.21 -5.22
CA GLN A 201 14.39 -30.06 -3.80
C GLN A 201 14.42 -28.58 -3.43
N TRP A 202 13.28 -28.04 -3.01
CA TRP A 202 13.17 -26.65 -2.57
C TRP A 202 13.31 -26.54 -1.04
N ASP A 203 14.51 -26.21 -0.56
CA ASP A 203 14.72 -25.87 0.86
C ASP A 203 14.38 -24.40 1.13
N PHE A 204 13.09 -24.07 1.00
CA PHE A 204 12.61 -22.70 1.21
C PHE A 204 12.89 -22.16 2.61
N PRO A 205 12.75 -22.91 3.73
CA PRO A 205 13.04 -22.37 5.07
C PRO A 205 14.46 -21.82 5.22
N SER A 206 15.46 -22.48 4.60
CA SER A 206 16.84 -21.97 4.57
C SER A 206 16.98 -20.70 3.74
N LEU A 207 16.27 -20.61 2.61
CA LEU A 207 16.26 -19.43 1.74
C LEU A 207 15.57 -18.24 2.41
N GLU A 208 14.43 -18.47 3.06
CA GLU A 208 13.70 -17.47 3.83
C GLU A 208 14.60 -16.87 4.92
N LYS A 209 15.23 -17.74 5.72
CA LYS A 209 16.13 -17.30 6.79
C LYS A 209 17.31 -16.48 6.28
N ARG A 210 17.87 -16.85 5.12
CA ARG A 210 19.08 -16.24 4.57
C ARG A 210 18.81 -14.94 3.81
N PHE A 211 17.71 -14.87 3.06
CA PHE A 211 17.47 -13.79 2.09
C PHE A 211 16.24 -12.94 2.41
N LEU A 212 15.14 -13.55 2.90
CA LEU A 212 13.90 -12.80 3.16
C LEU A 212 13.89 -12.16 4.55
N ASN A 213 14.25 -12.90 5.59
CA ASN A 213 14.22 -12.40 6.97
C ASN A 213 15.01 -11.09 7.18
N PRO A 214 16.22 -10.90 6.61
CA PRO A 214 16.93 -9.62 6.72
C PRO A 214 16.10 -8.43 6.20
N ILE A 215 15.46 -8.60 5.03
CA ILE A 215 14.64 -7.58 4.38
C ILE A 215 13.37 -7.32 5.18
N LEU A 216 12.64 -8.40 5.52
CA LEU A 216 11.37 -8.30 6.22
C LEU A 216 11.53 -7.69 7.62
N ASN A 217 12.66 -7.95 8.29
CA ASN A 217 12.98 -7.30 9.56
C ASN A 217 13.18 -5.78 9.42
N LYS A 218 13.83 -5.32 8.34
CA LYS A 218 13.97 -3.88 8.05
C LYS A 218 12.63 -3.23 7.70
N LEU A 219 11.76 -3.95 6.99
CA LEU A 219 10.44 -3.46 6.57
C LEU A 219 9.34 -3.62 7.62
N LYS A 220 9.59 -4.34 8.71
CA LYS A 220 8.64 -4.60 9.81
C LYS A 220 7.90 -3.36 10.33
N PRO A 221 8.52 -2.16 10.46
CA PRO A 221 7.78 -0.96 10.87
C PRO A 221 6.64 -0.60 9.91
N LEU A 222 6.84 -0.86 8.61
CA LEU A 222 5.93 -0.47 7.54
C LEU A 222 4.67 -1.33 7.48
N ALA A 223 4.79 -2.65 7.69
CA ALA A 223 3.68 -3.59 7.61
C ALA A 223 4.01 -4.93 8.29
N GLU A 224 2.99 -5.72 8.59
CA GLU A 224 3.15 -7.12 8.97
C GLU A 224 3.34 -7.98 7.70
N PHE A 225 4.30 -8.90 7.75
CA PHE A 225 4.60 -9.80 6.63
C PHE A 225 4.47 -11.25 7.09
N LYS A 226 3.66 -12.03 6.38
CA LYS A 226 3.53 -13.48 6.56
C LYS A 226 4.06 -14.16 5.31
N VAL A 227 4.97 -15.11 5.48
CA VAL A 227 5.60 -15.83 4.36
C VAL A 227 5.09 -17.26 4.34
N ASP A 228 4.66 -17.69 3.15
CA ASP A 228 4.26 -19.07 2.89
C ASP A 228 5.04 -19.61 1.69
N SER A 229 5.21 -20.92 1.63
CA SER A 229 5.79 -21.59 0.47
C SER A 229 5.04 -22.86 0.09
N GLN A 230 5.04 -23.17 -1.21
CA GLN A 230 4.41 -24.38 -1.73
C GLN A 230 5.15 -24.92 -2.97
N VAL A 231 5.18 -26.24 -3.11
CA VAL A 231 5.71 -26.91 -4.31
C VAL A 231 4.53 -27.55 -5.04
N LEU A 232 4.37 -27.20 -6.31
CA LEU A 232 3.35 -27.74 -7.21
C LEU A 232 4.03 -28.52 -8.32
N HIS A 233 3.51 -29.71 -8.58
CA HIS A 233 4.01 -30.59 -9.64
C HIS A 233 2.97 -30.75 -10.74
N TYR A 234 3.44 -31.11 -11.94
CA TYR A 234 2.62 -31.27 -13.13
C TYR A 234 1.92 -29.97 -13.55
N GLY A 235 2.66 -28.87 -13.49
CA GLY A 235 2.17 -27.54 -13.88
C GLY A 235 1.88 -27.41 -15.37
N ASN A 236 0.74 -26.81 -15.70
CA ASN A 236 0.32 -26.49 -17.05
C ASN A 236 0.70 -25.07 -17.44
N LEU A 237 1.03 -24.87 -18.73
CA LEU A 237 1.15 -23.54 -19.32
C LEU A 237 -0.19 -23.13 -19.93
N PRO A 238 -0.54 -21.83 -19.86
CA PRO A 238 -1.79 -21.32 -20.42
C PRO A 238 -1.80 -21.39 -21.96
N ALA A 239 -0.63 -21.30 -22.59
CA ALA A 239 -0.45 -21.43 -24.03
C ALA A 239 0.70 -22.39 -24.35
N LYS A 240 0.68 -22.94 -25.57
CA LYS A 240 1.77 -23.80 -26.05
C LYS A 240 2.93 -22.93 -26.53
N PRO A 241 4.16 -23.15 -26.01
CA PRO A 241 5.34 -22.43 -26.49
C PRO A 241 5.63 -22.70 -27.97
N VAL A 242 6.12 -21.68 -28.68
CA VAL A 242 6.52 -21.78 -30.09
C VAL A 242 8.02 -21.96 -30.18
N TYR A 243 8.47 -22.95 -30.96
CA TYR A 243 9.90 -23.18 -31.15
C TYR A 243 10.48 -22.23 -32.20
N ASN A 244 11.51 -21.47 -31.82
CA ASN A 244 12.21 -20.58 -32.72
C ASN A 244 13.53 -21.22 -33.20
N THR A 245 13.56 -21.62 -34.48
CA THR A 245 14.71 -22.29 -35.10
C THR A 245 15.97 -21.43 -35.16
N ASN A 246 15.81 -20.10 -35.23
CA ASN A 246 16.95 -19.18 -35.33
C ASN A 246 17.68 -19.02 -34.00
N SER A 247 16.95 -19.17 -32.89
CA SER A 247 17.47 -18.96 -31.53
C SER A 247 17.58 -20.24 -30.71
N ASN A 248 17.25 -21.39 -31.29
CA ASN A 248 17.30 -22.73 -30.66
C ASN A 248 16.60 -22.78 -29.29
N ARG A 249 15.45 -22.12 -29.17
CA ARG A 249 14.73 -21.96 -27.89
C ARG A 249 13.22 -21.91 -28.09
N TYR A 250 12.48 -22.25 -27.04
CA TYR A 250 11.03 -22.09 -26.99
C TYR A 250 10.67 -20.70 -26.48
N GLU A 251 9.69 -20.09 -27.11
CA GLU A 251 9.26 -18.72 -26.82
C GLU A 251 7.77 -18.71 -26.48
N ILE A 252 7.41 -17.93 -25.46
CA ILE A 252 6.02 -17.68 -25.04
C ILE A 252 5.84 -16.19 -24.73
N ASN A 253 4.70 -15.61 -25.10
CA ASN A 253 4.44 -14.20 -24.83
C ASN A 253 4.10 -13.97 -23.35
N ALA A 254 4.55 -12.85 -22.80
CA ALA A 254 4.22 -12.45 -21.43
C ALA A 254 2.70 -12.28 -21.20
N GLU A 255 1.94 -11.85 -22.21
CA GLU A 255 0.48 -11.69 -22.13
C GLU A 255 -0.23 -13.03 -21.90
N ASP A 256 0.16 -14.07 -22.64
CA ASP A 256 -0.40 -15.41 -22.47
C ASP A 256 -0.10 -15.97 -21.08
N MET A 257 1.09 -15.64 -20.54
CA MET A 257 1.52 -16.06 -19.22
C MET A 257 0.75 -15.39 -18.06
N GLN A 258 -0.03 -14.34 -18.31
CA GLN A 258 -0.92 -13.76 -17.30
C GLN A 258 -2.04 -14.74 -16.91
N TYR A 259 -2.42 -15.67 -17.80
CA TYR A 259 -3.44 -16.68 -17.55
C TYR A 259 -2.91 -17.94 -16.85
N LEU A 260 -1.62 -17.97 -16.48
CA LEU A 260 -0.99 -19.11 -15.80
C LEU A 260 -1.71 -19.51 -14.50
N LEU A 261 -2.35 -18.53 -13.86
CA LEU A 261 -3.17 -18.70 -12.65
C LEU A 261 -4.38 -19.58 -12.88
N ASN A 262 -5.05 -19.40 -14.02
CA ASN A 262 -6.25 -20.16 -14.35
C ASN A 262 -5.92 -21.58 -14.82
N ALA A 263 -4.66 -21.82 -15.19
CA ALA A 263 -4.21 -23.11 -15.71
C ALA A 263 -3.83 -24.12 -14.61
N ASN A 264 -3.69 -23.68 -13.35
CA ASN A 264 -3.17 -24.49 -12.26
C ASN A 264 -3.98 -24.27 -10.96
N ASP A 265 -4.16 -25.34 -10.18
CA ASP A 265 -4.90 -25.31 -8.92
C ASP A 265 -4.03 -24.80 -7.77
N PHE A 266 -3.76 -23.49 -7.77
CA PHE A 266 -3.02 -22.86 -6.69
C PHE A 266 -3.87 -22.75 -5.42
N GLN A 267 -3.30 -23.13 -4.27
CA GLN A 267 -3.95 -23.01 -2.96
C GLN A 267 -3.64 -21.65 -2.30
N PHE A 268 -3.98 -20.55 -2.99
CA PHE A 268 -3.69 -19.20 -2.49
C PHE A 268 -4.69 -18.71 -1.44
N ASP A 269 -5.93 -19.16 -1.50
CA ASP A 269 -7.03 -18.52 -0.79
C ASP A 269 -7.30 -19.14 0.57
N SER A 270 -7.10 -18.32 1.61
CA SER A 270 -7.91 -18.45 2.82
C SER A 270 -8.99 -17.36 2.74
N PRO A 271 -10.29 -17.71 2.72
CA PRO A 271 -11.38 -16.74 2.66
C PRO A 271 -11.45 -15.80 3.88
N ALA A 272 -10.61 -16.03 4.90
CA ALA A 272 -10.49 -15.20 6.10
C ALA A 272 -9.38 -14.14 6.02
N TYR A 273 -8.58 -14.08 4.96
CA TYR A 273 -7.48 -13.11 4.86
C TYR A 273 -7.93 -11.83 4.15
N ASN A 274 -8.01 -10.73 4.91
CA ASN A 274 -8.41 -9.41 4.40
C ASN A 274 -7.22 -8.52 3.97
N GLY A 275 -5.99 -9.02 4.07
CA GLY A 275 -4.78 -8.26 3.72
C GLY A 275 -4.41 -8.36 2.24
N THR A 276 -3.28 -7.76 1.87
CA THR A 276 -2.76 -7.87 0.50
C THR A 276 -1.96 -9.16 0.35
N SER A 277 -2.20 -9.93 -0.71
CA SER A 277 -1.45 -11.14 -1.02
C SER A 277 -0.58 -10.91 -2.25
N LEU A 278 0.70 -11.28 -2.15
CA LEU A 278 1.67 -11.25 -3.25
C LEU A 278 2.19 -12.65 -3.52
N GLN A 279 2.20 -13.04 -4.78
CA GLN A 279 2.64 -14.36 -5.20
C GLN A 279 3.97 -14.29 -5.97
N PHE A 280 4.92 -15.15 -5.61
CA PHE A 280 6.21 -15.28 -6.29
C PHE A 280 6.30 -16.69 -6.86
N LEU A 281 6.26 -16.81 -8.18
CA LEU A 281 6.22 -18.09 -8.86
C LEU A 281 7.55 -18.39 -9.54
N LEU A 282 8.18 -19.49 -9.15
CA LEU A 282 9.31 -20.09 -9.86
C LEU A 282 8.77 -21.18 -10.78
N LEU A 283 8.77 -20.95 -12.09
CA LEU A 283 8.39 -21.95 -13.09
C LEU A 283 9.62 -22.73 -13.54
N LEU A 284 9.54 -24.05 -13.42
CA LEU A 284 10.48 -25.00 -14.02
C LEU A 284 9.85 -25.65 -15.25
N PRO A 285 10.29 -25.30 -16.47
CA PRO A 285 9.78 -25.91 -17.69
C PRO A 285 10.18 -27.38 -17.79
N SER A 286 9.36 -28.17 -18.49
CA SER A 286 9.71 -29.57 -18.79
C SER A 286 10.90 -29.65 -19.77
N ARG A 287 11.64 -30.76 -19.76
CA ARG A 287 12.79 -30.97 -20.65
C ARG A 287 12.44 -30.80 -22.14
N SER A 288 11.24 -31.15 -22.55
CA SER A 288 10.81 -31.09 -23.96
C SER A 288 10.63 -29.67 -24.49
N ILE A 289 10.35 -28.71 -23.61
CA ILE A 289 10.11 -27.30 -23.96
C ILE A 289 11.19 -26.36 -23.40
N SER A 290 12.30 -26.92 -22.92
CA SER A 290 13.43 -26.15 -22.40
C SER A 290 14.49 -25.93 -23.49
N PRO A 291 15.17 -24.77 -23.55
CA PRO A 291 14.99 -23.59 -22.69
C PRO A 291 13.77 -22.77 -23.12
N LEU A 292 12.98 -22.36 -22.13
CA LEU A 292 11.79 -21.52 -22.31
C LEU A 292 12.14 -20.06 -22.02
N HIS A 293 11.90 -19.18 -22.98
CA HIS A 293 12.09 -17.75 -22.86
C HIS A 293 10.77 -17.00 -23.03
N ILE A 294 10.57 -15.98 -22.19
CA ILE A 294 9.42 -15.10 -22.28
C ILE A 294 9.77 -13.92 -23.17
N LEU A 295 8.86 -13.58 -24.08
CA LEU A 295 8.97 -12.41 -24.94
C LEU A 295 8.16 -11.24 -24.37
N ASP A 296 8.78 -10.06 -24.37
CA ASP A 296 8.09 -8.81 -24.08
C ASP A 296 7.30 -8.35 -25.32
N TYR A 297 6.04 -8.00 -25.10
CA TYR A 297 5.15 -7.47 -26.13
C TYR A 297 5.62 -6.10 -26.65
N LYS A 298 6.26 -5.29 -25.79
CA LYS A 298 6.70 -3.93 -26.15
C LYS A 298 7.99 -3.90 -26.96
N GLN A 299 8.94 -4.76 -26.59
CA GLN A 299 10.30 -4.74 -27.15
C GLN A 299 10.52 -5.83 -28.21
N GLN A 300 9.54 -6.73 -28.42
CA GLN A 300 9.63 -7.87 -29.34
C GLN A 300 10.93 -8.68 -29.17
N GLY A 301 11.36 -8.82 -27.91
CA GLY A 301 12.61 -9.46 -27.52
C GLY A 301 12.48 -10.18 -26.19
N PRO A 302 13.48 -11.00 -25.80
CA PRO A 302 13.44 -11.74 -24.55
C PRO A 302 13.43 -10.80 -23.34
N VAL A 303 12.58 -11.10 -22.35
CA VAL A 303 12.51 -10.34 -21.11
C VAL A 303 13.83 -10.46 -20.33
N GLN A 304 14.30 -9.35 -19.75
CA GLN A 304 15.50 -9.36 -18.90
C GLN A 304 15.34 -10.36 -17.75
N GLN A 305 16.37 -11.18 -17.53
CA GLN A 305 16.39 -12.24 -16.51
C GLN A 305 15.26 -13.29 -16.63
N ASN A 306 14.52 -13.34 -17.74
CA ASN A 306 13.40 -14.28 -17.96
C ASN A 306 12.32 -14.22 -16.86
N ALA A 307 12.09 -13.02 -16.32
CA ALA A 307 11.20 -12.79 -15.18
C ALA A 307 10.35 -11.54 -15.41
N PHE A 308 9.08 -11.57 -15.01
CA PHE A 308 8.16 -10.44 -15.20
C PHE A 308 7.21 -10.29 -14.00
N ILE A 309 6.63 -9.10 -13.87
CA ILE A 309 5.70 -8.74 -12.80
C ILE A 309 4.29 -8.72 -13.39
N VAL A 310 3.35 -9.32 -12.66
CA VAL A 310 1.92 -9.19 -12.92
C VAL A 310 1.38 -8.18 -11.90
N PRO A 311 1.00 -6.96 -12.32
CA PRO A 311 0.55 -5.91 -11.40
C PRO A 311 -0.57 -6.39 -10.49
N ARG A 312 -0.54 -5.98 -9.22
CA ARG A 312 -1.48 -6.35 -8.15
C ARG A 312 -1.52 -7.83 -7.74
N TRP A 313 -0.81 -8.69 -8.45
CA TRP A 313 -0.71 -10.12 -8.12
C TRP A 313 0.66 -10.43 -7.56
N GLY A 314 1.72 -10.24 -8.34
CA GLY A 314 3.05 -10.61 -7.90
C GLY A 314 4.01 -10.79 -9.06
N ALA A 315 4.82 -11.84 -9.02
CA ALA A 315 5.91 -12.01 -9.95
C ALA A 315 6.09 -13.46 -10.40
N VAL A 316 6.53 -13.62 -11.64
CA VAL A 316 6.79 -14.91 -12.27
C VAL A 316 8.24 -14.92 -12.76
N TYR A 317 8.97 -15.97 -12.43
CA TYR A 317 10.32 -16.21 -12.89
C TYR A 317 10.40 -17.59 -13.55
N VAL A 318 10.83 -17.63 -14.81
CA VAL A 318 11.04 -18.88 -15.54
C VAL A 318 12.51 -19.27 -15.48
N TYR A 319 12.78 -20.33 -14.71
CA TYR A 319 14.13 -20.79 -14.46
C TYR A 319 14.49 -21.98 -15.36
N ASN A 320 15.39 -21.74 -16.30
CA ASN A 320 15.99 -22.79 -17.13
C ASN A 320 17.20 -23.36 -16.39
N THR A 321 17.15 -24.64 -16.05
CA THR A 321 18.25 -25.33 -15.33
C THR A 321 19.55 -25.32 -16.14
N VAL A 322 20.70 -25.34 -15.46
CA VAL A 322 22.01 -25.41 -16.11
C VAL A 322 22.11 -26.64 -17.03
N LYS A 323 21.54 -27.78 -16.61
CA LYS A 323 21.48 -29.01 -17.43
C LYS A 323 20.72 -28.78 -18.73
N THR A 324 19.56 -28.13 -18.69
CA THR A 324 18.77 -27.84 -19.90
C THR A 324 19.47 -26.84 -20.81
N LEU A 325 20.21 -25.88 -20.26
CA LEU A 325 20.99 -24.92 -21.05
C LEU A 325 22.18 -25.59 -21.74
N GLN A 326 22.87 -26.52 -21.07
CA GLN A 326 23.97 -27.29 -21.65
C GLN A 326 23.51 -28.23 -22.78
N ILE A 327 22.36 -28.88 -22.62
CA ILE A 327 21.75 -29.72 -23.66
C ILE A 327 21.41 -28.88 -24.90
N ALA A 328 20.83 -27.68 -24.71
CA ALA A 328 20.52 -26.76 -25.81
C ALA A 328 21.77 -26.26 -26.56
N GLN A 329 22.94 -26.29 -25.92
CA GLN A 329 24.24 -25.93 -26.50
C GLN A 329 25.00 -27.12 -27.11
N GLY A 330 24.35 -28.29 -27.22
CA GLY A 330 24.94 -29.48 -27.85
C GLY A 330 25.99 -30.20 -27.01
N GLN A 331 26.05 -29.94 -25.71
CA GLN A 331 26.91 -30.69 -24.78
C GLN A 331 26.15 -31.89 -24.22
N GLU A 332 26.75 -33.09 -24.28
CA GLU A 332 26.17 -34.33 -23.74
C GLU A 332 25.99 -34.21 -22.22
N GLY A 333 24.81 -33.76 -21.79
CA GLY A 333 24.38 -33.82 -20.40
C GLY A 333 24.09 -35.27 -20.04
N LYS A 334 24.96 -35.91 -19.25
CA LYS A 334 24.74 -37.28 -18.76
C LYS A 334 23.35 -37.41 -18.14
N ASP A 335 22.54 -38.27 -18.74
CA ASP A 335 21.22 -38.66 -18.27
C ASP A 335 21.35 -39.41 -16.95
N ALA A 336 21.17 -38.68 -15.86
CA ALA A 336 20.68 -39.27 -14.64
C ALA A 336 19.61 -38.32 -14.10
N ALA A 337 18.41 -38.84 -13.94
CA ALA A 337 17.37 -38.29 -13.08
C ALA A 337 17.90 -38.33 -11.63
N THR A 338 18.87 -37.47 -11.34
CA THR A 338 19.39 -37.25 -10.00
C THR A 338 18.53 -36.17 -9.40
N HIS A 339 17.96 -36.45 -8.23
CA HIS A 339 17.58 -35.45 -7.24
C HIS A 339 18.74 -34.45 -7.09
N SER A 340 18.72 -33.36 -7.86
CA SER A 340 19.72 -32.32 -7.74
C SER A 340 19.12 -31.27 -6.84
N SER A 341 19.62 -31.23 -5.59
CA SER A 341 19.49 -30.02 -4.78
C SER A 341 20.13 -28.88 -5.55
N MET A 342 19.43 -27.76 -5.59
CA MET A 342 19.92 -26.54 -6.23
C MET A 342 21.25 -26.13 -5.60
N THR A 343 22.19 -25.63 -6.40
CA THR A 343 23.46 -25.12 -5.87
C THR A 343 23.25 -23.78 -5.18
N LYS A 344 24.11 -23.47 -4.20
CA LYS A 344 24.05 -22.21 -3.44
C LYS A 344 24.09 -20.95 -4.33
N SER A 345 24.70 -21.05 -5.52
CA SER A 345 24.74 -19.98 -6.52
C SER A 345 23.43 -19.84 -7.29
N GLU A 346 22.75 -20.95 -7.60
CA GLU A 346 21.44 -20.94 -8.26
C GLU A 346 20.37 -20.37 -7.31
N ASP A 347 20.40 -20.79 -6.04
CA ASP A 347 19.57 -20.22 -4.97
C ASP A 347 19.76 -18.71 -4.85
N LEU A 348 21.02 -18.25 -4.87
CA LEU A 348 21.35 -16.84 -4.80
C LEU A 348 20.75 -16.06 -5.98
N ASN A 349 20.92 -16.57 -7.20
CA ASN A 349 20.39 -15.90 -8.40
C ASN A 349 18.86 -15.83 -8.37
N ILE A 350 18.18 -16.92 -8.03
CA ILE A 350 16.72 -16.96 -7.93
C ILE A 350 16.21 -15.98 -6.89
N MET A 351 16.81 -15.98 -5.70
CA MET A 351 16.39 -15.08 -4.63
C MET A 351 16.69 -13.62 -4.96
N GLN A 352 17.79 -13.31 -5.66
CA GLN A 352 18.06 -11.96 -6.14
C GLN A 352 16.96 -11.46 -7.10
N VAL A 353 16.54 -12.28 -8.06
CA VAL A 353 15.42 -11.94 -8.97
C VAL A 353 14.15 -11.66 -8.17
N PHE A 354 13.80 -12.52 -7.21
CA PHE A 354 12.62 -12.30 -6.38
C PHE A 354 12.70 -11.07 -5.49
N ILE A 355 13.88 -10.75 -4.94
CA ILE A 355 14.09 -9.54 -4.16
C ILE A 355 13.89 -8.30 -5.04
N GLU A 356 14.45 -8.28 -6.25
CA GLU A 356 14.26 -7.16 -7.18
C GLU A 356 12.79 -6.99 -7.58
N GLN A 357 12.08 -8.09 -7.84
CA GLN A 357 10.65 -8.05 -8.13
C GLN A 357 9.84 -7.56 -6.94
N PHE A 358 10.19 -7.99 -5.71
CA PHE A 358 9.56 -7.52 -4.49
C PHE A 358 9.79 -6.02 -4.28
N ARG A 359 11.00 -5.51 -4.52
CA ARG A 359 11.32 -4.07 -4.48
C ARG A 359 10.37 -3.28 -5.37
N VAL A 360 10.19 -3.70 -6.62
CA VAL A 360 9.25 -3.04 -7.56
C VAL A 360 7.80 -3.10 -7.07
N LEU A 361 7.35 -4.25 -6.56
CA LEU A 361 5.98 -4.43 -6.07
C LEU A 361 5.66 -3.50 -4.89
N ILE A 362 6.62 -3.26 -3.99
CA ILE A 362 6.44 -2.35 -2.84
C ILE A 362 6.68 -0.88 -3.18
N GLY A 363 7.03 -0.56 -4.43
CA GLY A 363 7.21 0.80 -4.93
C GLY A 363 8.66 1.33 -4.88
N LEU A 364 9.65 0.45 -4.75
CA LEU A 364 11.07 0.80 -4.90
C LEU A 364 11.53 0.58 -6.35
N PRO A 365 12.40 1.45 -6.89
CA PRO A 365 12.98 1.28 -8.23
C PRO A 365 13.97 0.10 -8.31
N SER A 366 13.95 -0.65 -9.43
CA SER A 366 14.89 -1.77 -9.68
C SER A 366 16.35 -1.30 -9.82
N SER A 367 16.56 -0.09 -10.35
CA SER A 367 17.88 0.56 -10.42
C SER A 367 17.71 2.07 -10.31
N THR A 368 18.54 2.68 -9.48
CA THR A 368 18.68 4.14 -9.33
C THR A 368 20.01 4.64 -9.88
N ASP A 369 20.77 3.78 -10.54
CA ASP A 369 22.03 4.17 -11.17
C ASP A 369 21.74 5.06 -12.37
N ASN A 370 22.39 6.23 -12.37
CA ASN A 370 22.34 7.20 -13.45
C ASN A 370 23.77 7.65 -13.79
N GLU A 371 23.96 8.44 -14.85
CA GLU A 371 25.28 8.91 -15.26
C GLU A 371 26.03 9.66 -14.13
N ASP A 372 25.28 10.30 -13.23
CA ASP A 372 25.78 11.14 -12.14
C ASP A 372 25.71 10.49 -10.73
N VAL A 373 24.93 9.41 -10.57
CA VAL A 373 24.66 8.77 -9.26
C VAL A 373 24.95 7.28 -9.32
N THR A 374 25.65 6.76 -8.32
CA THR A 374 25.87 5.32 -8.14
C THR A 374 25.36 4.88 -6.78
N VAL A 375 24.41 3.97 -6.77
CA VAL A 375 23.81 3.45 -5.54
C VAL A 375 24.45 2.12 -5.17
N VAL A 376 24.82 1.98 -3.90
CA VAL A 376 25.44 0.75 -3.42
C VAL A 376 24.41 -0.40 -3.46
N PRO A 377 24.68 -1.50 -4.18
CA PRO A 377 23.73 -2.60 -4.29
C PRO A 377 23.59 -3.33 -2.95
N CYS A 378 22.34 -3.59 -2.55
CA CYS A 378 21.96 -4.32 -1.33
C CYS A 378 21.76 -5.82 -1.61
N THR A 379 22.81 -6.54 -1.98
CA THR A 379 22.70 -7.93 -2.45
C THR A 379 22.25 -8.95 -1.38
N LEU A 380 22.56 -8.72 -0.11
CA LEU A 380 22.19 -9.61 1.01
C LEU A 380 21.04 -9.05 1.85
N ASP A 381 21.08 -7.75 2.10
CA ASP A 381 20.11 -7.05 2.95
C ASP A 381 18.83 -6.66 2.20
N GLY A 382 18.85 -6.71 0.87
CA GLY A 382 17.79 -6.43 -0.11
C GLY A 382 17.19 -5.02 -0.11
N VAL A 383 17.30 -4.25 0.98
CA VAL A 383 16.81 -2.87 1.07
C VAL A 383 17.77 -2.01 1.90
N ALA A 384 18.08 -0.81 1.40
CA ALA A 384 18.88 0.20 2.06
C ALA A 384 18.05 1.00 3.07
N GLU A 385 18.70 1.57 4.09
CA GLU A 385 17.99 2.29 5.15
C GLU A 385 17.33 3.58 4.66
N TRP A 386 17.93 4.24 3.66
CA TRP A 386 17.33 5.42 3.05
C TRP A 386 16.07 5.10 2.22
N GLU A 387 16.00 3.89 1.65
CA GLU A 387 14.81 3.40 0.94
C GLU A 387 13.68 3.13 1.92
N VAL A 388 13.99 2.59 3.11
CA VAL A 388 13.00 2.45 4.19
C VAL A 388 12.46 3.82 4.60
N ASP A 389 13.32 4.82 4.77
CA ASP A 389 12.89 6.18 5.08
C ASP A 389 11.97 6.75 3.99
N ALA A 390 12.29 6.51 2.71
CA ALA A 390 11.44 6.90 1.59
C ALA A 390 10.08 6.18 1.62
N LEU A 391 10.07 4.88 1.91
CA LEU A 391 8.85 4.09 2.07
C LEU A 391 7.98 4.58 3.23
N ILE A 392 8.58 4.99 4.36
CA ILE A 392 7.83 5.57 5.49
C ILE A 392 7.07 6.82 5.03
N ARG A 393 7.78 7.75 4.36
CA ARG A 393 7.18 9.01 3.90
C ARG A 393 5.98 8.76 2.99
N ILE A 394 6.14 7.91 1.97
CA ILE A 394 5.06 7.63 1.02
C ILE A 394 3.91 6.86 1.67
N ARG A 395 4.19 5.88 2.53
CA ARG A 395 3.15 5.09 3.19
C ARG A 395 2.33 5.94 4.15
N THR A 396 2.96 6.83 4.90
CA THR A 396 2.25 7.81 5.75
C THR A 396 1.26 8.62 4.93
N ILE A 397 1.70 9.20 3.81
CA ILE A 397 0.83 10.01 2.94
C ILE A 397 -0.33 9.16 2.42
N ASN A 398 -0.04 7.95 1.92
CA ASN A 398 -1.07 7.04 1.40
C ASN A 398 -2.08 6.63 2.48
N HIS A 399 -1.62 6.33 3.70
CA HIS A 399 -2.49 5.94 4.82
C HIS A 399 -3.37 7.10 5.29
N LEU A 400 -2.80 8.29 5.49
CA LEU A 400 -3.58 9.47 5.91
C LEU A 400 -4.61 9.87 4.85
N THR A 401 -4.22 9.86 3.58
CA THR A 401 -5.12 10.12 2.44
C THR A 401 -6.24 9.09 2.39
N SER A 402 -5.91 7.79 2.54
CA SER A 402 -6.89 6.71 2.54
C SER A 402 -7.85 6.81 3.74
N ALA A 403 -7.35 7.20 4.90
CA ALA A 403 -8.16 7.38 6.10
C ALA A 403 -9.17 8.50 5.92
N LEU A 404 -8.71 9.68 5.48
CA LEU A 404 -9.56 10.83 5.20
C LEU A 404 -10.59 10.54 4.11
N HIS A 405 -10.18 9.83 3.05
CA HIS A 405 -11.10 9.43 1.99
C HIS A 405 -12.20 8.49 2.52
N SER A 406 -11.83 7.51 3.36
CA SER A 406 -12.78 6.57 3.98
C SER A 406 -13.75 7.29 4.91
N LEU A 407 -13.26 8.19 5.77
CA LEU A 407 -14.08 9.00 6.68
C LEU A 407 -15.05 9.92 5.91
N ARG A 408 -14.58 10.63 4.88
CA ARG A 408 -15.43 11.46 4.02
C ARG A 408 -16.51 10.65 3.31
N THR A 409 -16.13 9.49 2.76
CA THR A 409 -17.07 8.62 2.06
C THR A 409 -18.13 8.11 3.03
N LEU A 410 -17.73 7.67 4.22
CA LEU A 410 -18.64 7.29 5.30
C LEU A 410 -19.59 8.43 5.68
N SER A 411 -19.06 9.62 5.93
CA SER A 411 -19.83 10.81 6.29
C SER A 411 -20.87 11.16 5.21
N LYS A 412 -20.47 11.14 3.94
CA LYS A 412 -21.37 11.38 2.80
C LYS A 412 -22.44 10.31 2.67
N LEU A 413 -22.10 9.03 2.84
CA LEU A 413 -23.05 7.92 2.79
C LEU A 413 -24.12 8.06 3.88
N VAL A 414 -23.70 8.36 5.10
CA VAL A 414 -24.63 8.55 6.23
C VAL A 414 -25.52 9.77 6.03
N HIS A 415 -24.98 10.86 5.47
CA HIS A 415 -25.78 12.05 5.16
C HIS A 415 -26.81 11.80 4.03
N GLN A 416 -26.43 11.05 3.00
CA GLN A 416 -27.31 10.71 1.87
C GLN A 416 -28.35 9.65 2.21
N MET A 417 -28.09 8.82 3.23
CA MET A 417 -28.97 7.74 3.65
C MET A 417 -29.40 7.92 5.12
N PRO A 418 -30.39 8.78 5.40
CA PRO A 418 -30.77 9.16 6.77
C PRO A 418 -31.34 8.01 7.63
N ASN A 419 -31.66 6.86 7.03
CA ASN A 419 -32.15 5.68 7.75
C ASN A 419 -31.04 4.63 8.00
N VAL A 420 -29.76 4.95 7.76
CA VAL A 420 -28.64 4.05 8.10
C VAL A 420 -28.42 4.05 9.61
N MET A 421 -28.36 2.85 10.18
CA MET A 421 -28.15 2.64 11.60
C MET A 421 -26.65 2.82 11.94
N VAL A 422 -26.27 4.02 12.36
CA VAL A 422 -24.91 4.31 12.83
C VAL A 422 -24.82 4.05 14.33
N MET A 423 -24.12 2.98 14.70
CA MET A 423 -23.81 2.62 16.08
C MET A 423 -22.79 3.58 16.70
N GLU A 424 -22.76 3.65 18.03
CA GLU A 424 -21.80 4.49 18.78
C GLU A 424 -20.34 4.05 18.54
N ASP A 425 -20.10 2.76 18.36
CA ASP A 425 -18.76 2.21 18.07
C ASP A 425 -18.18 2.75 16.74
N VAL A 426 -19.01 2.91 15.70
CA VAL A 426 -18.62 3.53 14.42
C VAL A 426 -18.24 4.99 14.63
N ALA A 427 -19.02 5.74 15.43
CA ALA A 427 -18.70 7.13 15.74
C ALA A 427 -17.40 7.26 16.55
N GLU A 428 -17.19 6.39 17.53
CA GLU A 428 -15.95 6.32 18.32
C GLU A 428 -14.74 6.00 17.44
N LEU A 429 -14.86 5.07 16.49
CA LEU A 429 -13.80 4.76 15.52
C LEU A 429 -13.48 5.95 14.61
N CYS A 430 -14.50 6.70 14.16
CA CYS A 430 -14.28 7.92 13.40
C CYS A 430 -13.52 8.98 14.21
N ASP A 431 -13.92 9.21 15.47
CA ASP A 431 -13.23 10.17 16.35
C ASP A 431 -11.79 9.72 16.66
N LYS A 432 -11.55 8.43 16.90
CA LYS A 432 -10.21 7.86 17.07
C LYS A 432 -9.34 8.07 15.83
N SER A 433 -9.89 7.81 14.64
CA SER A 433 -9.18 8.01 13.38
C SER A 433 -8.78 9.47 13.19
N LEU A 434 -9.69 10.43 13.44
CA LEU A 434 -9.39 11.86 13.38
C LEU A 434 -8.31 12.26 14.39
N ALA A 435 -8.41 11.81 15.64
CA ALA A 435 -7.41 12.08 16.66
C ALA A 435 -6.03 11.50 16.29
N ASN A 436 -5.99 10.35 15.63
CA ASN A 436 -4.75 9.73 15.14
C ASN A 436 -4.16 10.50 13.95
N ILE A 437 -4.98 11.06 13.06
CA ILE A 437 -4.53 11.96 11.99
C ILE A 437 -3.88 13.22 12.59
N GLU A 438 -4.53 13.85 13.57
CA GLU A 438 -3.98 15.02 14.27
C GLU A 438 -2.64 14.71 14.95
N LYS A 439 -2.57 13.58 15.68
CA LYS A 439 -1.30 13.14 16.29
C LYS A 439 -0.23 12.91 15.23
N SER A 440 -0.55 12.24 14.12
CA SER A 440 0.38 12.02 13.02
C SER A 440 0.96 13.34 12.51
N ASN A 441 0.14 14.39 12.35
CA ASN A 441 0.61 15.72 11.95
C ASN A 441 1.57 16.33 12.99
N VAL A 442 1.26 16.24 14.29
CA VAL A 442 2.13 16.73 15.37
C VAL A 442 3.50 16.03 15.39
N TYR A 443 3.54 14.70 15.21
CA TYR A 443 4.81 13.98 15.10
C TYR A 443 5.56 14.33 13.82
N CYS A 444 4.85 14.73 12.77
CA CYS A 444 5.45 15.13 11.51
C CYS A 444 6.18 16.46 11.63
N GLU A 445 5.61 17.44 12.34
CA GLU A 445 6.27 18.70 12.69
C GLU A 445 7.56 18.48 13.50
N ARG A 446 7.61 17.40 14.29
CA ARG A 446 8.79 17.00 15.08
C ARG A 446 9.83 16.22 14.27
N ASN A 447 9.55 15.90 13.01
CA ASN A 447 10.38 15.07 12.15
C ASN A 447 10.59 13.64 12.70
N ASP A 448 9.62 13.11 13.44
CA ASP A 448 9.66 11.75 14.01
C ASP A 448 9.02 10.75 13.04
N TYR A 449 9.88 10.07 12.27
CA TYR A 449 9.46 9.09 11.26
C TYR A 449 8.65 7.93 11.84
N ASP A 450 9.05 7.42 13.01
CA ASP A 450 8.40 6.27 13.64
C ASP A 450 7.03 6.66 14.20
N GLY A 451 6.99 7.75 14.97
CA GLY A 451 5.75 8.26 15.56
C GLY A 451 4.69 8.56 14.50
N VAL A 452 5.07 9.28 13.44
CA VAL A 452 4.19 9.61 12.31
C VAL A 452 3.57 8.36 11.69
N LEU A 453 4.39 7.37 11.35
CA LEU A 453 3.91 6.16 10.69
C LEU A 453 2.96 5.36 11.59
N VAL A 454 3.25 5.25 12.88
CA VAL A 454 2.41 4.52 13.84
C VAL A 454 1.00 5.11 13.88
N TYR A 455 0.86 6.43 14.04
CA TYR A 455 -0.45 7.07 14.09
C TYR A 455 -1.15 7.09 12.72
N ALA A 456 -0.42 7.20 11.61
CA ALA A 456 -0.99 7.07 10.28
C ALA A 456 -1.58 5.66 10.03
N LYS A 457 -0.89 4.60 10.48
CA LYS A 457 -1.38 3.21 10.41
C LYS A 457 -2.62 3.00 11.27
N GLN A 458 -2.64 3.56 12.48
CA GLN A 458 -3.81 3.50 13.35
C GLN A 458 -5.00 4.27 12.74
N ALA A 459 -4.77 5.46 12.19
CA ALA A 459 -5.80 6.26 11.55
C ALA A 459 -6.49 5.54 10.39
N VAL A 460 -5.71 4.92 9.47
CA VAL A 460 -6.30 4.15 8.36
C VAL A 460 -7.01 2.90 8.87
N SER A 461 -6.43 2.19 9.84
CA SER A 461 -7.07 1.03 10.47
C SER A 461 -8.43 1.41 11.07
N ASP A 462 -8.49 2.42 11.94
CA ASP A 462 -9.73 2.84 12.60
C ASP A 462 -10.78 3.30 11.57
N SER A 463 -10.37 4.02 10.54
CA SER A 463 -11.27 4.47 9.47
C SER A 463 -11.84 3.33 8.62
N GLU A 464 -11.02 2.31 8.30
CA GLU A 464 -11.47 1.14 7.53
C GLU A 464 -12.37 0.25 8.40
N HIS A 465 -12.06 0.08 9.69
CA HIS A 465 -12.94 -0.64 10.62
C HIS A 465 -14.30 0.05 10.78
N ALA A 466 -14.34 1.39 10.84
CA ALA A 466 -15.59 2.15 10.86
C ALA A 466 -16.38 1.95 9.56
N PHE A 467 -15.71 2.05 8.40
CA PHE A 467 -16.33 1.94 7.09
C PHE A 467 -16.92 0.55 6.81
N PHE A 468 -16.17 -0.51 7.15
CA PHE A 468 -16.57 -1.90 6.95
C PHE A 468 -17.26 -2.53 8.18
N HIS A 469 -17.67 -1.72 9.15
CA HIS A 469 -18.35 -2.22 10.33
C HIS A 469 -19.60 -3.02 9.94
N PRO A 470 -19.92 -4.17 10.59
CA PRO A 470 -21.07 -4.98 10.23
C PRO A 470 -22.40 -4.21 10.20
N SER A 471 -22.59 -3.22 11.08
CA SER A 471 -23.79 -2.36 11.08
C SER A 471 -23.91 -1.47 9.84
N MET A 472 -22.78 -1.11 9.23
CA MET A 472 -22.71 -0.30 8.00
C MET A 472 -22.91 -1.17 6.75
N LEU A 473 -22.46 -2.43 6.79
CA LEU A 473 -22.64 -3.42 5.72
C LEU A 473 -24.05 -4.00 5.70
N SER A 474 -24.65 -4.19 6.88
CA SER A 474 -26.07 -4.47 7.02
C SER A 474 -26.83 -3.16 6.81
N LEU A 475 -26.97 -2.75 5.56
CA LEU A 475 -28.09 -1.93 5.12
C LEU A 475 -29.36 -2.73 5.46
N LEU A 476 -29.79 -2.71 6.73
CA LEU A 476 -31.11 -3.16 7.18
C LEU A 476 -32.09 -2.16 6.58
N TYR A 477 -32.33 -2.37 5.29
CA TYR A 477 -33.12 -1.56 4.40
C TYR A 477 -34.56 -1.73 4.88
N PHE A 478 -35.00 -0.92 5.84
CA PHE A 478 -36.41 -0.59 5.99
C PHE A 478 -36.62 0.79 5.35
N PRO A 479 -36.62 0.88 4.00
CA PRO A 479 -36.91 2.13 3.32
C PRO A 479 -38.31 2.59 3.73
N ASP A 480 -38.53 3.90 3.71
CA ASP A 480 -39.80 4.49 4.13
C ASP A 480 -41.00 3.87 3.41
N SER A 481 -40.81 3.40 2.17
CA SER A 481 -41.81 2.68 1.39
C SER A 481 -42.21 1.34 2.01
N GLN A 482 -41.27 0.56 2.57
CA GLN A 482 -41.54 -0.70 3.24
C GLN A 482 -42.13 -0.49 4.64
N LYS A 483 -41.67 0.55 5.35
CA LYS A 483 -42.31 1.00 6.59
C LYS A 483 -43.78 1.34 6.33
N LEU A 484 -44.05 2.19 5.34
CA LEU A 484 -45.42 2.52 4.93
C LEU A 484 -46.21 1.27 4.52
N ALA A 485 -45.63 0.33 3.76
CA ALA A 485 -46.32 -0.89 3.36
C ALA A 485 -46.78 -1.77 4.55
N VAL A 486 -46.00 -1.80 5.64
CA VAL A 486 -46.35 -2.55 6.86
C VAL A 486 -47.43 -1.82 7.67
N TYR A 487 -47.37 -0.49 7.78
CA TYR A 487 -48.26 0.29 8.65
C TYR A 487 -49.54 0.80 7.96
N LEU A 488 -49.55 0.96 6.64
CA LEU A 488 -50.70 1.45 5.88
C LEU A 488 -51.94 0.56 6.06
N PRO A 489 -51.87 -0.79 6.06
CA PRO A 489 -53.04 -1.64 6.32
C PRO A 489 -53.69 -1.40 7.69
N LEU A 490 -52.91 -1.00 8.70
CA LEU A 490 -53.39 -0.76 10.06
C LEU A 490 -53.94 0.66 10.24
N VAL A 491 -53.30 1.66 9.64
CA VAL A 491 -53.64 3.08 9.80
C VAL A 491 -54.74 3.53 8.84
N LEU A 492 -54.76 3.03 7.60
CA LEU A 492 -55.68 3.47 6.54
C LEU A 492 -57.17 3.29 6.91
N PRO A 493 -57.63 2.18 7.52
CA PRO A 493 -59.03 2.03 7.91
C PRO A 493 -59.46 3.04 8.97
N VAL A 494 -58.57 3.35 9.92
CA VAL A 494 -58.84 4.29 11.02
C VAL A 494 -58.88 5.73 10.49
N THR A 495 -57.93 6.12 9.64
CA THR A 495 -57.92 7.46 9.05
C THR A 495 -59.11 7.68 8.11
N PHE A 496 -59.47 6.67 7.32
CA PHE A 496 -60.63 6.72 6.42
C PHE A 496 -61.95 6.89 7.18
N THR A 497 -62.15 6.15 8.26
CA THR A 497 -63.38 6.23 9.08
C THR A 497 -63.52 7.59 9.77
N VAL A 498 -62.43 8.14 10.31
CA VAL A 498 -62.43 9.48 10.92
C VAL A 498 -62.70 10.56 9.87
N LEU A 499 -62.06 10.48 8.69
CA LEU A 499 -62.25 11.46 7.61
C LEU A 499 -63.69 11.46 7.09
N MET A 500 -64.28 10.28 6.89
CA MET A 500 -65.69 10.16 6.49
C MET A 500 -66.66 10.72 7.54
N ALA A 501 -66.37 10.52 8.83
CA ALA A 501 -67.17 11.09 9.92
C ALA A 501 -67.13 12.64 9.89
N ILE A 502 -65.95 13.23 9.68
CA ILE A 502 -65.78 14.69 9.59
C ILE A 502 -66.50 15.24 8.36
N VAL A 503 -66.30 14.65 7.18
CA VAL A 503 -66.96 15.09 5.93
C VAL A 503 -68.49 15.06 6.08
N ARG A 504 -69.02 14.01 6.70
CA ARG A 504 -70.46 13.88 6.96
C ARG A 504 -70.96 15.02 7.84
N GLU A 505 -70.30 15.31 8.96
CA GLU A 505 -70.73 16.39 9.84
C GLU A 505 -70.57 17.78 9.20
N VAL A 506 -69.50 18.02 8.43
CA VAL A 506 -69.32 19.29 7.70
C VAL A 506 -70.43 19.49 6.66
N LYS A 507 -70.83 18.45 5.93
CA LYS A 507 -71.96 18.51 4.99
C LYS A 507 -73.26 18.84 5.73
N LEU A 508 -73.52 18.21 6.88
CA LEU A 508 -74.71 18.48 7.68
C LEU A 508 -74.74 19.93 8.22
N LEU A 509 -73.60 20.46 8.64
CA LEU A 509 -73.48 21.86 9.08
C LEU A 509 -73.73 22.84 7.91
N ARG A 510 -73.20 22.56 6.71
CA ARG A 510 -73.43 23.38 5.51
C ARG A 510 -74.91 23.34 5.06
N MET A 511 -75.56 22.19 5.13
CA MET A 511 -76.99 22.06 4.80
C MET A 511 -77.90 22.81 5.79
N LYS A 512 -77.55 22.85 7.09
CA LYS A 512 -78.26 23.68 8.07
C LYS A 512 -78.11 25.18 7.80
N LYS A 513 -76.91 25.64 7.43
CA LYS A 513 -76.68 27.05 7.07
C LYS A 513 -77.54 27.48 5.87
N LYS A 514 -77.73 26.59 4.87
CA LYS A 514 -78.60 26.81 3.72
C LYS A 514 -80.11 26.72 4.01
N LYS A 515 -80.51 26.16 5.16
CA LYS A 515 -81.92 26.02 5.57
C LYS A 515 -82.36 27.12 6.56
N ASN A 516 -81.40 27.85 7.11
CA ASN A 516 -81.59 29.00 8.00
C ASN A 516 -81.26 30.35 7.32
N GLN A 517 -80.91 30.33 6.04
CA GLN A 517 -81.09 31.44 5.10
C GLN A 517 -82.38 31.19 4.34
#